data_AF-A0AAN0JAV6-F1
#
_entry.id   AF-A0AAN0JAV6-F1
#
_cell.length_a   1.000
_cell.length_b   1.000
_cell.length_c   1.000
_cell.angle_alpha   90.00
_cell.angle_beta   90.00
_cell.angle_gamma   90.00
#
_symmetry.space_group_name_H-M   'P 1'
#
loop_
_entity.id
_entity.type
_entity.pdbx_description
1 polymer ?
#
loop_
_entity_poly.entity_id
_entity_poly.type
_entity_poly.pdbx_seq_one_letter_code
_entity_poly.pdbx_strand_id
1 'polypeptide(L)'
;MPCLSFRRKDDWTQYPLTKSLQIPATESELKNELQVSKKQLSALRLENEQSITSFKVKRDELQEEIFLLTTQSLKLQENDKIQQEKSKQFEVLLKELEDSKAALEVSLAESKKSAQTKVLAEHGEVLKADKQIVFNKQVPHIEDVIDLLQRFSFPETKFEELGKALDLKPLLDPLFLNLTNRRSLTDCVIQWIRNSKTKPLFASLLHALRSIKENAIADKLDQEISVERTPDLVLAAFDNHHDNVLSYSLSDPVAVANILYGEGIITAEVRGSVSDDDNGRKNLLSAIRKSIKIDYYVLEIFADVLSRFPLNEPFGKALLRDYGAIVKVEAKEDEYSPYQKLPTSVEIMVPRSIITDISSIRIAYGKMMYNVGKVLKNSIYDFEALEDFIGSCNSDLKNDLIKAPSHIMPVIKKGCSLIDTSLVRAVAEEFEVSEVQIYIDEYNHVFENFCQSLSVALSLKEKVADSNCQTVTYTLDRKPDENILKDIRDILSKISYDKFVIIEFFEQ
;
A
#
# COMPACT_ATOMS: atom_id res chain seq x y z
N MET A 1 18.47 39.50 28.56
CA MET A 1 18.95 40.20 29.77
C MET A 1 20.46 40.37 29.68
N PRO A 2 20.97 41.60 29.48
CA PRO A 2 22.29 41.98 29.96
C PRO A 2 22.15 42.60 31.35
N CYS A 3 22.97 42.16 32.30
CA CYS A 3 22.97 42.64 33.68
C CYS A 3 23.20 44.17 33.74
N LEU A 4 22.14 44.92 33.98
CA LEU A 4 22.22 46.30 34.45
C LEU A 4 22.66 46.27 35.92
N SER A 5 23.96 46.45 36.16
CA SER A 5 24.44 46.84 37.48
C SER A 5 23.95 48.26 37.75
N PHE A 6 22.82 48.39 38.42
CA PHE A 6 22.45 49.61 39.12
C PHE A 6 23.57 49.91 40.13
N ARG A 7 24.40 50.93 39.84
CA ARG A 7 25.22 51.54 40.88
C ARG A 7 24.25 52.12 41.91
N ARG A 8 24.18 51.47 43.07
CA ARG A 8 23.50 52.00 44.24
C ARG A 8 24.03 53.38 44.56
N LYS A 9 23.15 54.19 45.14
CA LYS A 9 23.32 55.59 45.51
C LYS A 9 24.24 55.79 46.74
N ASP A 10 25.07 54.80 47.06
CA ASP A 10 25.73 54.68 48.39
C ASP A 10 27.26 54.59 48.35
N ASP A 11 27.92 54.84 47.21
CA ASP A 11 29.40 54.90 47.13
C ASP A 11 29.94 56.34 47.27
N TRP A 12 29.38 57.11 48.20
CA TRP A 12 29.97 58.39 48.64
C TRP A 12 31.07 58.24 49.71
N THR A 13 31.58 57.03 49.94
CA THR A 13 32.58 56.78 50.98
C THR A 13 33.75 55.95 50.45
N GLN A 14 34.51 56.49 49.49
CA GLN A 14 35.92 56.15 49.30
C GLN A 14 36.60 57.13 48.34
N TYR A 15 36.59 58.42 48.70
CA TYR A 15 37.70 59.28 48.31
C TYR A 15 38.77 59.15 49.39
N PRO A 16 40.05 58.86 49.07
CA PRO A 16 41.11 58.92 50.05
C PRO A 16 41.27 60.38 50.50
N LEU A 17 40.65 60.71 51.63
CA LEU A 17 40.96 61.88 52.46
C LEU A 17 42.35 61.68 53.04
N THR A 18 43.38 61.83 52.22
CA THR A 18 44.78 62.07 52.58
C THR A 18 45.60 62.37 51.31
N LYS A 19 45.08 63.23 50.43
CA LYS A 19 45.99 64.17 49.76
C LYS A 19 46.14 65.33 50.72
N SER A 20 47.35 65.58 51.21
CA SER A 20 47.64 66.79 51.99
C SER A 20 47.03 67.97 51.25
N LEU A 21 45.99 68.58 51.82
CA LEU A 21 45.51 69.89 51.40
C LEU A 21 46.66 70.85 51.72
N GLN A 22 47.59 70.99 50.78
CA GLN A 22 48.44 72.16 50.72
C GLN A 22 47.46 73.32 50.52
N ILE A 23 47.19 74.04 51.61
CA ILE A 23 46.48 75.31 51.55
C ILE A 23 47.30 76.16 50.58
N PRO A 24 46.74 76.58 49.44
CA PRO A 24 47.49 77.32 48.43
C PRO A 24 48.10 78.54 49.12
N ALA A 25 49.43 78.65 49.09
CA ALA A 25 50.15 79.65 49.87
C ALA A 25 50.03 81.04 49.23
N THR A 26 49.46 81.14 48.03
CA THR A 26 49.27 82.39 47.30
C THR A 26 47.96 82.43 46.50
N GLU A 27 47.41 83.64 46.29
CA GLU A 27 46.20 83.87 45.47
C GLU A 27 46.31 83.32 44.04
N SER A 28 47.53 83.23 43.51
CA SER A 28 47.79 82.73 42.15
C SER A 28 47.52 81.22 42.02
N GLU A 29 47.83 80.44 43.06
CA GLU A 29 47.62 78.99 43.07
C GLU A 29 46.13 78.65 43.16
N LEU A 30 45.37 79.39 43.99
CA LEU A 30 43.90 79.32 44.05
C LEU A 30 43.24 79.64 42.69
N LYS A 31 43.72 80.68 41.99
CA LYS A 31 43.22 81.02 40.64
C LYS A 31 43.48 79.90 39.64
N ASN A 32 44.66 79.28 39.70
CA ASN A 32 45.01 78.16 38.82
C ASN A 32 44.16 76.92 39.09
N GLU A 33 43.98 76.52 40.35
CA GLU A 33 43.11 75.38 40.72
C GLU A 33 41.64 75.64 40.36
N LEU A 34 41.15 76.86 40.54
CA LEU A 34 39.80 77.25 40.11
C LEU A 34 39.65 77.14 38.59
N GLN A 35 40.69 77.51 37.83
CA GLN A 35 40.67 77.43 36.37
C GLN A 35 40.73 75.98 35.86
N VAL A 36 41.51 75.12 36.53
CA VAL A 36 41.54 73.66 36.27
C VAL A 36 40.18 73.04 36.58
N SER A 37 39.61 73.35 37.75
CA SER A 37 38.29 72.83 38.16
C SER A 37 37.18 73.29 37.21
N LYS A 38 37.21 74.54 36.73
CA LYS A 38 36.28 75.04 35.71
C LYS A 38 36.39 74.26 34.39
N LYS A 39 37.62 73.96 33.93
CA LYS A 39 37.85 73.15 32.72
C LYS A 39 37.32 71.72 32.89
N GLN A 40 37.59 71.08 34.03
CA GLN A 40 37.08 69.74 34.32
C GLN A 40 35.54 69.71 34.36
N LEU A 41 34.92 70.72 35.00
CA LEU A 41 33.47 70.84 35.05
C LEU A 41 32.86 71.05 33.65
N SER A 42 33.51 71.82 32.77
CA SER A 42 33.05 71.97 31.38
C SER A 42 33.19 70.68 30.57
N ALA A 43 34.25 69.89 30.78
CA ALA A 43 34.43 68.61 30.11
C ALA A 43 33.36 67.59 30.53
N LEU A 44 33.08 67.48 31.85
CA LEU A 44 32.02 66.62 32.37
C LEU A 44 30.62 67.02 31.89
N ARG A 45 30.35 68.32 31.72
CA ARG A 45 29.08 68.79 31.12
C ARG A 45 28.92 68.34 29.69
N LEU A 46 29.98 68.45 28.89
CA LEU A 46 29.98 68.01 27.50
C LEU A 46 29.76 66.50 27.39
N GLU A 47 30.42 65.70 28.23
CA GLU A 47 30.28 64.25 28.27
C GLU A 47 28.86 63.82 28.69
N ASN A 48 28.25 64.54 29.64
CA ASN A 48 26.85 64.34 30.01
C ASN A 48 25.88 64.71 28.87
N GLU A 49 26.11 65.81 28.16
CA GLU A 49 25.30 66.19 27.00
C GLU A 49 25.40 65.14 25.87
N GLN A 50 26.60 64.62 25.61
CA GLN A 50 26.82 63.52 24.67
C GLN A 50 26.12 62.23 25.12
N SER A 51 26.15 61.92 26.41
CA SER A 51 25.45 60.75 26.95
C SER A 51 23.93 60.92 26.81
N ILE A 52 23.38 62.10 27.13
CA ILE A 52 21.94 62.40 27.01
C ILE A 52 21.48 62.30 25.56
N THR A 53 22.27 62.81 24.61
CA THR A 53 21.94 62.72 23.18
C THR A 53 21.97 61.27 22.68
N SER A 54 22.99 60.49 23.07
CA SER A 54 23.05 59.04 22.80
C SER A 54 21.83 58.28 23.35
N PHE A 55 21.44 58.55 24.60
CA PHE A 55 20.25 57.93 25.20
C PHE A 55 18.94 58.31 24.49
N LYS A 56 18.82 59.56 24.02
CA LYS A 56 17.65 59.99 23.23
C LYS A 56 17.56 59.24 21.91
N VAL A 57 18.68 59.13 21.17
CA VAL A 57 18.72 58.36 19.91
C VAL A 57 18.33 56.90 20.16
N LYS A 58 18.91 56.26 21.18
CA LYS A 58 18.60 54.87 21.54
C LYS A 58 17.12 54.66 21.90
N ARG A 59 16.55 55.62 22.63
CA ARG A 59 15.12 55.60 23.00
C ARG A 59 14.24 55.70 21.76
N ASP A 60 14.58 56.59 20.83
CA ASP A 60 13.78 56.82 19.62
C ASP A 60 13.86 55.59 18.68
N GLU A 61 15.04 54.96 18.55
CA GLU A 61 15.21 53.67 17.84
C GLU A 61 14.31 52.56 18.43
N LEU A 62 14.30 52.42 19.76
CA LEU A 62 13.47 51.42 20.45
C LEU A 62 11.97 51.71 20.30
N GLN A 63 11.57 52.98 20.26
CA GLN A 63 10.18 53.34 20.03
C GLN A 63 9.72 52.97 18.62
N GLU A 64 10.58 53.11 17.62
CA GLU A 64 10.29 52.70 16.25
C GLU A 64 10.18 51.17 16.11
N GLU A 65 11.06 50.42 16.79
CA GLU A 65 11.00 48.95 16.81
C GLU A 65 9.72 48.44 17.49
N ILE A 66 9.33 49.04 18.63
CA ILE A 66 8.06 48.73 19.30
C ILE A 66 6.87 49.01 18.39
N PHE A 67 6.90 50.11 17.63
CA PHE A 67 5.82 50.45 16.70
C PHE A 67 5.69 49.41 15.57
N LEU A 68 6.81 48.98 15.00
CA LEU A 68 6.85 47.94 13.97
C LEU A 68 6.32 46.59 14.47
N LEU A 69 6.79 46.13 15.63
CA LEU A 69 6.34 44.89 16.25
C LEU A 69 4.85 44.93 16.62
N THR A 70 4.36 46.07 17.13
CA THR A 70 2.94 46.26 17.41
C THR A 70 2.10 46.13 16.13
N THR A 71 2.56 46.72 15.04
CA THR A 71 1.89 46.63 13.73
C THR A 71 1.89 45.21 13.18
N GLN A 72 2.98 44.46 13.33
CA GLN A 72 3.03 43.03 12.96
C GLN A 72 2.07 42.18 13.77
N SER A 73 2.01 42.40 15.10
CA SER A 73 1.10 41.68 15.99
C SER A 73 -0.37 41.86 15.59
N LEU A 74 -0.78 43.09 15.25
CA LEU A 74 -2.14 43.37 14.77
C LEU A 74 -2.47 42.64 13.46
N LYS A 75 -1.53 42.55 12.52
CA LYS A 75 -1.71 41.80 11.26
C LYS A 75 -1.86 40.30 11.51
N LEU A 76 -1.12 39.73 12.46
CA LEU A 76 -1.25 38.32 12.84
C LEU A 76 -2.64 38.05 13.46
N GLN A 77 -3.10 38.94 14.34
CA GLN A 77 -4.43 38.82 14.95
C GLN A 77 -5.57 38.90 13.92
N GLU A 78 -5.42 39.72 12.88
CA GLU A 78 -6.39 39.79 11.78
C GLU A 78 -6.39 38.51 10.93
N ASN A 79 -5.20 37.94 10.66
CA ASN A 79 -5.08 36.65 9.98
C ASN A 79 -5.73 35.51 10.77
N ASP A 80 -5.55 35.46 12.10
CA ASP A 80 -6.18 34.45 12.95
C ASP A 80 -7.71 34.55 12.89
N LYS A 81 -8.24 35.78 12.86
CA LYS A 81 -9.68 36.02 12.71
C LYS A 81 -10.20 35.54 11.35
N ILE A 82 -9.44 35.75 10.27
CA ILE A 82 -9.78 35.25 8.93
C ILE A 82 -9.76 33.71 8.89
N GLN A 83 -8.77 33.08 9.52
CA GLN A 83 -8.70 31.61 9.59
C GLN A 83 -9.87 31.02 10.39
N GLN A 84 -10.23 31.65 11.51
CA GLN A 84 -11.37 31.22 12.31
C GLN A 84 -12.69 31.31 11.54
N GLU A 85 -12.87 32.36 10.73
CA GLU A 85 -14.07 32.50 9.89
C GLU A 85 -14.12 31.45 8.76
N LYS A 86 -12.98 31.16 8.13
CA LYS A 86 -12.88 30.07 7.14
C LYS A 86 -13.19 28.70 7.75
N SER A 87 -12.72 28.45 8.97
CA SER A 87 -13.03 27.21 9.69
C SER A 87 -14.53 27.05 9.93
N LYS A 88 -15.24 28.11 10.32
CA LYS A 88 -16.71 28.08 10.48
C LYS A 88 -17.43 27.81 9.16
N GLN A 89 -16.96 28.43 8.06
CA GLN A 89 -17.54 28.17 6.74
C GLN A 89 -17.35 26.71 6.32
N PHE A 90 -16.20 26.11 6.64
CA PHE A 90 -15.94 24.71 6.35
C PHE A 90 -16.86 23.77 7.16
N GLU A 91 -17.12 24.06 8.43
CA GLU A 91 -18.06 23.29 9.25
C GLU A 91 -19.50 23.31 8.70
N VAL A 92 -19.95 24.45 8.17
CA VAL A 92 -21.27 24.57 7.53
C VAL A 92 -21.35 23.69 6.28
N LEU A 93 -20.33 23.74 5.42
CA LEU A 93 -20.27 22.91 4.21
C LEU A 93 -20.22 21.41 4.52
N LEU A 94 -19.50 21.02 5.59
CA LEU A 94 -19.43 19.64 6.04
C LEU A 94 -20.83 19.12 6.42
N LYS A 95 -21.61 19.94 7.13
CA LYS A 95 -22.97 19.60 7.54
C LYS A 95 -23.93 19.47 6.36
N GLU A 96 -23.85 20.38 5.39
CA GLU A 96 -24.66 20.30 4.16
C GLU A 96 -24.35 19.02 3.35
N LEU A 97 -23.08 18.59 3.35
CA LEU A 97 -22.67 17.35 2.70
C LEU A 97 -23.23 16.11 3.41
N GLU A 98 -23.22 16.10 4.75
CA GLU A 98 -23.80 15.02 5.55
C GLU A 98 -25.31 14.91 5.34
N ASP A 99 -26.03 16.03 5.32
CA ASP A 99 -27.47 16.07 5.05
C ASP A 99 -27.80 15.57 3.63
N SER A 100 -26.98 15.94 2.63
CA SER A 100 -27.12 15.46 1.25
C SER A 100 -26.89 13.95 1.14
N LYS A 101 -25.87 13.43 1.85
CA LYS A 101 -25.60 11.99 1.92
C LYS A 101 -26.78 11.23 2.53
N ALA A 102 -27.34 11.71 3.63
CA ALA A 102 -28.50 11.09 4.27
C ALA A 102 -29.72 11.06 3.33
N ALA A 103 -29.96 12.13 2.56
CA ALA A 103 -31.05 12.17 1.58
C ALA A 103 -30.87 11.13 0.45
N LEU A 104 -29.64 10.93 -0.02
CA LEU A 104 -29.32 9.92 -1.04
C LEU A 104 -29.50 8.49 -0.52
N GLU A 105 -29.12 8.22 0.73
CA GLU A 105 -29.31 6.91 1.35
C GLU A 105 -30.79 6.53 1.47
N VAL A 106 -31.65 7.50 1.82
CA VAL A 106 -33.11 7.31 1.85
C VAL A 106 -33.65 7.01 0.44
N SER A 107 -33.26 7.79 -0.57
CA SER A 107 -33.69 7.56 -1.96
C SER A 107 -33.25 6.20 -2.49
N LEU A 108 -32.03 5.76 -2.15
CA LEU A 108 -31.50 4.44 -2.51
C LEU A 108 -32.30 3.31 -1.84
N ALA A 109 -32.70 3.47 -0.57
CA ALA A 109 -33.51 2.50 0.14
C ALA A 109 -34.92 2.36 -0.49
N GLU A 110 -35.54 3.46 -0.89
CA GLU A 110 -36.84 3.46 -1.57
C GLU A 110 -36.76 2.80 -2.95
N SER A 111 -35.71 3.09 -3.72
CA SER A 111 -35.47 2.46 -5.02
C SER A 111 -35.24 0.95 -4.90
N LYS A 112 -34.44 0.51 -3.92
CA LYS A 112 -34.23 -0.92 -3.62
C LYS A 112 -35.52 -1.62 -3.26
N LYS A 113 -36.37 -1.01 -2.42
CA LYS A 113 -37.67 -1.57 -2.05
C LYS A 113 -38.59 -1.74 -3.25
N SER A 114 -38.62 -0.77 -4.17
CA SER A 114 -39.40 -0.81 -5.42
C SER A 114 -38.89 -1.87 -6.41
N ALA A 115 -37.57 -2.04 -6.52
CA ALA A 115 -36.96 -3.08 -7.35
C ALA A 115 -37.24 -4.49 -6.78
N GLN A 116 -37.21 -4.65 -5.45
CA GLN A 116 -37.43 -5.94 -4.80
C GLN A 116 -38.88 -6.43 -4.94
N THR A 117 -39.87 -5.53 -4.96
CA THR A 117 -41.28 -5.89 -5.27
C THR A 117 -41.51 -6.24 -6.74
N LYS A 118 -40.73 -5.69 -7.68
CA LYS A 118 -40.78 -6.09 -9.10
C LYS A 118 -40.15 -7.47 -9.36
N VAL A 119 -39.00 -7.73 -8.73
CA VAL A 119 -38.24 -8.99 -8.88
C VAL A 119 -39.03 -10.20 -8.35
N LEU A 120 -39.78 -10.06 -7.25
CA LEU A 120 -40.61 -11.12 -6.68
C LEU A 120 -41.81 -11.53 -7.55
N ALA A 121 -42.28 -10.65 -8.46
CA ALA A 121 -43.37 -10.96 -9.39
C ALA A 121 -42.88 -11.72 -10.64
N GLU A 122 -41.62 -11.57 -11.03
CA GLU A 122 -41.04 -12.16 -12.25
C GLU A 122 -40.34 -13.51 -11.98
N HIS A 123 -39.87 -13.77 -10.75
CA HIS A 123 -39.10 -14.99 -10.42
C HIS A 123 -39.96 -16.25 -10.21
N GLY A 124 -41.30 -16.14 -10.20
CA GLY A 124 -42.20 -17.29 -10.04
C GLY A 124 -42.32 -18.20 -11.26
N GLU A 125 -42.01 -17.69 -12.46
CA GLU A 125 -42.22 -18.42 -13.73
C GLU A 125 -40.91 -18.92 -14.37
N VAL A 126 -39.76 -18.28 -14.11
CA VAL A 126 -38.47 -18.62 -14.76
C VAL A 126 -37.80 -19.86 -14.14
N LEU A 127 -38.07 -20.16 -12.86
CA LEU A 127 -37.44 -21.28 -12.13
C LEU A 127 -37.86 -22.69 -12.60
N LYS A 128 -38.78 -22.83 -13.55
CA LYS A 128 -39.19 -24.13 -14.12
C LYS A 128 -38.53 -24.48 -15.45
N ALA A 129 -37.83 -23.56 -16.13
CA ALA A 129 -37.29 -23.80 -17.47
C ALA A 129 -35.77 -24.03 -17.53
N ASP A 130 -34.98 -23.48 -16.60
CA ASP A 130 -33.51 -23.45 -16.75
C ASP A 130 -32.73 -24.64 -16.13
N LYS A 131 -33.42 -25.65 -15.59
CA LYS A 131 -32.75 -26.87 -15.07
C LYS A 131 -32.42 -27.92 -16.13
N GLN A 132 -32.66 -27.66 -17.42
CA GLN A 132 -32.57 -28.70 -18.46
C GLN A 132 -31.43 -28.51 -19.50
N ILE A 133 -30.62 -27.45 -19.46
CA ILE A 133 -29.73 -27.11 -20.61
C ILE A 133 -28.22 -27.33 -20.37
N VAL A 134 -27.76 -27.70 -19.16
CA VAL A 134 -26.31 -27.88 -18.89
C VAL A 134 -25.94 -29.34 -18.66
N PHE A 135 -26.13 -30.20 -19.67
CA PHE A 135 -25.50 -31.52 -19.70
C PHE A 135 -25.21 -31.93 -21.14
N ASN A 136 -23.96 -31.78 -21.57
CA ASN A 136 -23.23 -32.77 -22.38
C ASN A 136 -21.90 -32.19 -22.88
N LYS A 137 -20.80 -32.61 -22.24
CA LYS A 137 -19.58 -33.16 -22.88
C LYS A 137 -18.47 -33.29 -21.85
N GLN A 138 -18.19 -34.53 -21.45
CA GLN A 138 -16.86 -35.12 -21.27
C GLN A 138 -17.11 -36.56 -20.82
N VAL A 139 -16.69 -37.50 -21.65
CA VAL A 139 -16.77 -38.93 -21.33
C VAL A 139 -15.73 -39.19 -20.23
N PRO A 140 -16.08 -39.77 -19.07
CA PRO A 140 -15.12 -40.00 -17.99
C PRO A 140 -14.01 -40.93 -18.44
N HIS A 141 -12.74 -40.55 -18.21
CA HIS A 141 -11.61 -41.47 -18.40
C HIS A 141 -11.53 -42.45 -17.22
N ILE A 142 -11.06 -43.68 -17.49
CA ILE A 142 -11.02 -44.76 -16.49
C ILE A 142 -10.10 -44.38 -15.32
N GLU A 143 -8.94 -43.81 -15.62
CA GLU A 143 -7.92 -43.47 -14.62
C GLU A 143 -8.40 -42.34 -13.70
N ASP A 144 -8.99 -41.28 -14.25
CA ASP A 144 -9.48 -40.12 -13.50
C ASP A 144 -10.58 -40.49 -12.51
N VAL A 145 -11.53 -41.34 -12.94
CA VAL A 145 -12.63 -41.79 -12.08
C VAL A 145 -12.12 -42.67 -10.94
N ILE A 146 -11.13 -43.53 -11.21
CA ILE A 146 -10.53 -44.39 -10.17
C ILE A 146 -9.77 -43.54 -9.17
N ASP A 147 -8.96 -42.58 -9.64
CA ASP A 147 -8.19 -41.69 -8.78
C ASP A 147 -9.11 -40.85 -7.88
N LEU A 148 -10.15 -40.24 -8.44
CA LEU A 148 -11.13 -39.47 -7.68
C LEU A 148 -11.84 -40.30 -6.60
N LEU A 149 -12.31 -41.50 -6.96
CA LEU A 149 -12.98 -42.38 -5.99
C LEU A 149 -12.02 -42.87 -4.90
N GLN A 150 -10.74 -43.11 -5.21
CA GLN A 150 -9.72 -43.45 -4.23
C GLN A 150 -9.38 -42.26 -3.32
N ARG A 151 -9.24 -41.06 -3.88
CA ARG A 151 -8.97 -39.80 -3.15
C ARG A 151 -10.11 -39.44 -2.20
N PHE A 152 -11.35 -39.75 -2.56
CA PHE A 152 -12.52 -39.58 -1.69
C PHE A 152 -12.74 -40.75 -0.72
N SER A 153 -11.80 -41.69 -0.63
CA SER A 153 -11.83 -42.85 0.26
C SER A 153 -13.06 -43.73 0.06
N PHE A 154 -13.43 -43.99 -1.20
CA PHE A 154 -14.53 -44.89 -1.50
C PHE A 154 -14.29 -46.29 -0.90
N PRO A 155 -15.25 -46.83 -0.12
CA PRO A 155 -15.06 -48.11 0.53
C PRO A 155 -15.01 -49.24 -0.50
N GLU A 156 -13.86 -49.91 -0.61
CA GLU A 156 -13.67 -51.07 -1.50
C GLU A 156 -14.66 -52.21 -1.22
N THR A 157 -15.35 -52.23 -0.09
CA THR A 157 -16.38 -53.23 0.23
C THR A 157 -17.72 -52.95 -0.45
N LYS A 158 -17.97 -51.73 -0.94
CA LYS A 158 -19.26 -51.32 -1.55
C LYS A 158 -19.26 -51.29 -3.07
N PHE A 159 -18.19 -51.74 -3.72
CA PHE A 159 -18.10 -51.75 -5.19
C PHE A 159 -19.18 -52.64 -5.85
N GLU A 160 -19.64 -53.72 -5.19
CA GLU A 160 -20.73 -54.56 -5.70
C GLU A 160 -22.09 -53.84 -5.64
N GLU A 161 -22.30 -52.99 -4.63
CA GLU A 161 -23.50 -52.15 -4.50
C GLU A 161 -23.48 -51.04 -5.55
N LEU A 162 -22.32 -50.40 -5.75
CA LEU A 162 -22.12 -49.39 -6.79
C LEU A 162 -22.34 -49.96 -8.19
N GLY A 163 -21.81 -51.17 -8.46
CA GLY A 163 -21.99 -51.83 -9.76
C GLY A 163 -23.46 -52.14 -10.05
N LYS A 164 -24.23 -52.59 -9.05
CA LYS A 164 -25.68 -52.77 -9.18
C LYS A 164 -26.41 -51.44 -9.43
N ALA A 165 -26.03 -50.38 -8.72
CA ALA A 165 -26.62 -49.06 -8.88
C ALA A 165 -26.34 -48.42 -10.26
N LEU A 166 -25.24 -48.79 -10.90
CA LEU A 166 -24.88 -48.40 -12.26
C LEU A 166 -25.55 -49.28 -13.34
N ASP A 167 -26.48 -50.16 -12.95
CA ASP A 167 -27.14 -51.15 -13.81
C ASP A 167 -26.13 -52.00 -14.59
N LEU A 168 -24.98 -52.28 -13.99
CA LEU A 168 -24.06 -53.28 -14.49
C LEU A 168 -24.73 -54.62 -14.21
N LYS A 169 -25.05 -55.36 -15.28
CA LYS A 169 -25.44 -56.77 -15.19
C LYS A 169 -24.49 -57.50 -14.23
N PRO A 170 -24.95 -58.55 -13.52
CA PRO A 170 -24.16 -59.13 -12.44
C PRO A 170 -22.74 -59.38 -12.91
N LEU A 171 -21.77 -58.99 -12.09
CA LEU A 171 -20.29 -59.03 -12.17
C LEU A 171 -19.68 -60.38 -12.67
N LEU A 172 -20.28 -61.02 -13.66
CA LEU A 172 -20.21 -62.45 -13.96
C LEU A 172 -20.45 -62.70 -15.46
N ASP A 173 -19.85 -61.89 -16.35
CA ASP A 173 -19.57 -62.40 -17.69
C ASP A 173 -18.26 -63.21 -17.60
N PRO A 174 -18.28 -64.55 -17.79
CA PRO A 174 -17.11 -65.42 -17.63
C PRO A 174 -15.90 -65.02 -18.47
N LEU A 175 -16.12 -64.24 -19.54
CA LEU A 175 -15.06 -63.72 -20.40
C LEU A 175 -14.13 -62.70 -19.70
N PHE A 176 -14.58 -62.05 -18.61
CA PHE A 176 -13.78 -61.10 -17.83
C PHE A 176 -13.15 -61.68 -16.56
N LEU A 177 -13.49 -62.92 -16.18
CA LEU A 177 -13.03 -63.58 -14.95
C LEU A 177 -11.55 -64.05 -14.99
N ASN A 178 -10.84 -63.86 -16.10
CA ASN A 178 -9.54 -64.52 -16.34
C ASN A 178 -8.29 -63.66 -16.15
N LEU A 179 -8.37 -62.38 -15.78
CA LEU A 179 -7.16 -61.53 -15.68
C LEU A 179 -6.77 -61.11 -14.27
N THR A 180 -7.68 -61.11 -13.30
CA THR A 180 -7.35 -60.78 -11.91
C THR A 180 -8.35 -61.43 -10.96
N ASN A 181 -7.89 -62.36 -10.12
CA ASN A 181 -8.66 -63.03 -9.07
C ASN A 181 -9.10 -62.08 -7.92
N ARG A 182 -9.37 -60.80 -8.19
CA ARG A 182 -9.80 -59.80 -7.22
C ARG A 182 -10.93 -58.98 -7.82
N ARG A 183 -12.13 -59.10 -7.25
CA ARG A 183 -13.24 -58.21 -7.55
C ARG A 183 -12.90 -56.83 -6.99
N SER A 184 -12.68 -55.84 -7.86
CA SER A 184 -12.16 -54.52 -7.45
C SER A 184 -13.02 -53.37 -7.97
N LEU A 185 -12.89 -52.22 -7.33
CA LEU A 185 -13.50 -50.95 -7.78
C LEU A 185 -13.09 -50.60 -9.22
N THR A 186 -11.83 -50.88 -9.58
CA THR A 186 -11.27 -50.67 -10.92
C THR A 186 -12.04 -51.43 -11.98
N ASP A 187 -12.38 -52.71 -11.74
CA ASP A 187 -13.13 -53.52 -12.70
C ASP A 187 -14.56 -52.99 -12.89
N CYS A 188 -15.18 -52.49 -11.83
CA CYS A 188 -16.50 -51.87 -11.85
C CYS A 188 -16.51 -50.60 -12.73
N VAL A 189 -15.52 -49.73 -12.57
CA VAL A 189 -15.37 -48.50 -13.36
C VAL A 189 -15.05 -48.81 -14.83
N ILE A 190 -14.15 -49.76 -15.10
CA ILE A 190 -13.82 -50.21 -16.47
C ILE A 190 -15.07 -50.73 -17.19
N GLN A 191 -15.88 -51.57 -16.52
CA GLN A 191 -17.11 -52.10 -17.10
C GLN A 191 -18.14 -51.00 -17.34
N TRP A 192 -18.31 -50.08 -16.40
CA TRP A 192 -19.23 -48.95 -16.55
C TRP A 192 -18.85 -48.05 -17.74
N ILE A 193 -17.58 -47.69 -17.89
CA ILE A 193 -17.12 -46.84 -19.00
C ILE A 193 -17.22 -47.56 -20.35
N ARG A 194 -16.97 -48.87 -20.40
CA ARG A 194 -17.08 -49.66 -21.63
C ARG A 194 -18.50 -50.09 -21.98
N ASN A 195 -19.47 -49.91 -21.07
CA ASN A 195 -20.84 -50.29 -21.32
C ASN A 195 -21.51 -49.30 -22.29
N SER A 196 -21.64 -49.72 -23.54
CA SER A 196 -22.23 -48.93 -24.62
C SER A 196 -23.71 -48.60 -24.43
N LYS A 197 -24.42 -49.28 -23.50
CA LYS A 197 -25.84 -49.03 -23.22
C LYS A 197 -26.07 -47.88 -22.25
N THR A 198 -25.19 -47.67 -21.28
CA THR A 198 -25.38 -46.69 -20.21
C THR A 198 -24.88 -45.29 -20.55
N LYS A 199 -24.13 -45.12 -21.67
CA LYS A 199 -23.48 -43.84 -22.06
C LYS A 199 -22.84 -43.17 -20.83
N PRO A 200 -21.65 -43.61 -20.39
CA PRO A 200 -21.09 -43.24 -19.10
C PRO A 200 -20.97 -41.72 -18.97
N LEU A 201 -21.69 -41.18 -17.99
CA LEU A 201 -21.71 -39.76 -17.63
C LEU A 201 -21.50 -39.66 -16.13
N PHE A 202 -20.74 -38.67 -15.67
CA PHE A 202 -20.60 -38.43 -14.23
C PHE A 202 -21.94 -38.30 -13.49
N ALA A 203 -22.99 -37.79 -14.16
CA ALA A 203 -24.35 -37.76 -13.59
C ALA A 203 -24.89 -39.15 -13.22
N SER A 204 -24.60 -40.18 -14.02
CA SER A 204 -25.00 -41.56 -13.73
C SER A 204 -24.20 -42.14 -12.54
N LEU A 205 -22.94 -41.75 -12.39
CA LEU A 205 -22.11 -42.12 -11.24
C LEU A 205 -22.55 -41.42 -9.96
N LEU A 206 -22.86 -40.12 -10.02
CA LEU A 206 -23.40 -39.35 -8.90
C LEU A 206 -24.74 -39.92 -8.41
N HIS A 207 -25.64 -40.24 -9.34
CA HIS A 207 -26.91 -40.88 -8.99
C HIS A 207 -26.69 -42.25 -8.31
N ALA A 208 -25.77 -43.06 -8.84
CA ALA A 208 -25.45 -44.36 -8.26
C ALA A 208 -24.85 -44.22 -6.84
N LEU A 209 -23.90 -43.30 -6.62
CA LEU A 209 -23.32 -43.02 -5.31
C LEU A 209 -24.37 -42.57 -4.29
N ARG A 210 -25.28 -41.67 -4.68
CA ARG A 210 -26.41 -41.23 -3.83
C ARG A 210 -27.36 -42.39 -3.52
N SER A 211 -27.59 -43.30 -4.46
CA SER A 211 -28.47 -44.45 -4.26
C SER A 211 -27.94 -45.47 -3.24
N ILE A 212 -26.60 -45.62 -3.16
CA ILE A 212 -25.94 -46.48 -2.16
C ILE A 212 -25.65 -45.74 -0.84
N LYS A 213 -26.22 -44.55 -0.67
CA LYS A 213 -26.06 -43.66 0.49
C LYS A 213 -24.64 -43.15 0.72
N GLU A 214 -23.78 -43.20 -0.30
CA GLU A 214 -22.47 -42.54 -0.30
C GLU A 214 -22.61 -41.06 -0.70
N ASN A 215 -23.49 -40.35 0.01
CA ASN A 215 -23.81 -38.94 -0.28
C ASN A 215 -22.58 -38.06 -0.14
N ALA A 216 -21.74 -38.28 0.87
CA ALA A 216 -20.52 -37.50 1.09
C ALA A 216 -19.53 -37.62 -0.08
N ILE A 217 -19.42 -38.80 -0.70
CA ILE A 217 -18.55 -39.01 -1.86
C ILE A 217 -19.21 -38.45 -3.11
N ALA A 218 -20.52 -38.62 -3.26
CA ALA A 218 -21.28 -38.02 -4.34
C ALA A 218 -21.14 -36.50 -4.32
N ASP A 219 -21.24 -35.86 -3.16
CA ASP A 219 -21.18 -34.40 -3.04
C ASP A 219 -19.75 -33.88 -3.29
N LYS A 220 -18.71 -34.58 -2.82
CA LYS A 220 -17.30 -34.27 -3.17
C LYS A 220 -17.02 -34.43 -4.66
N LEU A 221 -17.57 -35.47 -5.28
CA LEU A 221 -17.44 -35.70 -6.70
C LEU A 221 -18.21 -34.65 -7.51
N ASP A 222 -19.42 -34.27 -7.08
CA ASP A 222 -20.24 -33.21 -7.69
C ASP A 222 -19.50 -31.85 -7.62
N GLN A 223 -18.82 -31.58 -6.51
CA GLN A 223 -17.95 -30.41 -6.32
C GLN A 223 -16.75 -30.43 -7.27
N GLU A 224 -15.95 -31.50 -7.30
CA GLU A 224 -14.76 -31.57 -8.16
C GLU A 224 -15.12 -31.49 -9.65
N ILE A 225 -16.20 -32.17 -10.07
CA ILE A 225 -16.73 -32.09 -11.44
C ILE A 225 -17.22 -30.67 -11.75
N SER A 226 -17.80 -29.97 -10.77
CA SER A 226 -18.24 -28.59 -10.95
C SER A 226 -17.03 -27.66 -11.12
N VAL A 227 -15.97 -27.82 -10.33
CA VAL A 227 -14.71 -27.07 -10.40
C VAL A 227 -14.02 -27.25 -11.74
N GLU A 228 -13.91 -28.48 -12.26
CA GLU A 228 -13.31 -28.73 -13.58
C GLU A 228 -14.15 -28.17 -14.74
N ARG A 229 -15.46 -28.00 -14.54
CA ARG A 229 -16.39 -27.43 -15.54
C ARG A 229 -16.56 -25.93 -15.41
N THR A 230 -16.12 -25.29 -14.32
CA THR A 230 -16.23 -23.84 -14.09
C THR A 230 -15.75 -23.03 -15.30
N PRO A 231 -14.59 -23.33 -15.94
CA PRO A 231 -14.16 -22.60 -17.13
C PRO A 231 -15.12 -22.70 -18.33
N ASP A 232 -15.68 -23.89 -18.58
CA ASP A 232 -16.63 -24.13 -19.68
C ASP A 232 -17.98 -23.45 -19.42
N LEU A 233 -18.42 -23.40 -18.16
CA LEU A 233 -19.66 -22.73 -17.75
C LEU A 233 -19.53 -21.21 -17.83
N VAL A 234 -18.39 -20.66 -17.42
CA VAL A 234 -18.09 -19.22 -17.52
C VAL A 234 -18.01 -18.80 -18.99
N LEU A 235 -17.38 -19.61 -19.84
CA LEU A 235 -17.36 -19.36 -21.29
C LEU A 235 -18.77 -19.41 -21.90
N ALA A 236 -19.60 -20.37 -21.52
CA ALA A 236 -20.98 -20.46 -21.98
C ALA A 236 -21.82 -19.25 -21.53
N ALA A 237 -21.62 -18.77 -20.30
CA ALA A 237 -22.26 -17.55 -19.81
C ALA A 237 -21.83 -16.34 -20.65
N PHE A 238 -20.54 -16.16 -20.90
CA PHE A 238 -20.05 -15.10 -21.78
C PHE A 238 -20.65 -15.22 -23.20
N ASP A 239 -20.59 -16.40 -23.83
CA ASP A 239 -21.08 -16.63 -25.18
C ASP A 239 -22.58 -16.30 -25.33
N ASN A 240 -23.39 -16.62 -24.31
CA ASN A 240 -24.82 -16.27 -24.28
C ASN A 240 -25.07 -14.75 -24.30
N HIS A 241 -24.27 -13.95 -23.59
CA HIS A 241 -24.39 -12.49 -23.59
C HIS A 241 -23.73 -11.86 -24.83
N HIS A 242 -22.61 -12.44 -25.26
CA HIS A 242 -21.86 -12.07 -26.45
C HIS A 242 -22.69 -12.17 -27.74
N ASP A 243 -23.25 -13.35 -28.00
CA ASP A 243 -23.91 -13.68 -29.26
C ASP A 243 -25.31 -13.05 -29.37
N ASN A 244 -26.01 -12.91 -28.24
CA ASN A 244 -27.39 -12.41 -28.25
C ASN A 244 -27.49 -10.88 -28.16
N VAL A 245 -26.54 -10.18 -27.52
CA VAL A 245 -26.75 -8.76 -27.17
C VAL A 245 -25.51 -7.86 -27.29
N LEU A 246 -24.37 -8.25 -26.70
CA LEU A 246 -23.19 -7.38 -26.61
C LEU A 246 -22.53 -7.09 -27.96
N SER A 247 -22.58 -8.03 -28.90
CA SER A 247 -21.98 -7.86 -30.24
C SER A 247 -22.60 -6.73 -31.07
N TYR A 248 -23.79 -6.23 -30.70
CA TYR A 248 -24.49 -5.13 -31.39
C TYR A 248 -24.84 -3.94 -30.48
N SER A 249 -24.93 -4.15 -29.16
CA SER A 249 -25.41 -3.13 -28.20
C SER A 249 -24.31 -2.55 -27.29
N LEU A 250 -23.07 -3.04 -27.39
CA LEU A 250 -21.96 -2.54 -26.58
C LEU A 250 -21.69 -1.07 -26.92
N SER A 251 -21.96 -0.20 -25.96
CA SER A 251 -21.77 1.25 -26.08
C SER A 251 -20.34 1.62 -25.72
N ASP A 252 -19.73 2.50 -26.52
CA ASP A 252 -18.34 2.97 -26.36
C ASP A 252 -17.31 1.84 -26.15
N PRO A 253 -17.13 0.95 -27.15
CA PRO A 253 -16.18 -0.15 -27.07
C PRO A 253 -14.75 0.34 -26.91
N VAL A 254 -14.42 1.55 -27.36
CA VAL A 254 -13.08 2.15 -27.24
C VAL A 254 -12.79 2.49 -25.77
N ALA A 255 -13.71 3.13 -25.05
CA ALA A 255 -13.54 3.40 -23.63
C ALA A 255 -13.48 2.11 -22.81
N VAL A 256 -14.32 1.12 -23.13
CA VAL A 256 -14.29 -0.21 -22.50
C VAL A 256 -12.92 -0.88 -22.75
N ALA A 257 -12.41 -0.85 -23.98
CA ALA A 257 -11.10 -1.41 -24.32
C ALA A 257 -9.95 -0.69 -23.59
N ASN A 258 -10.01 0.62 -23.40
CA ASN A 258 -8.99 1.36 -22.66
C ASN A 258 -8.91 0.94 -21.19
N ILE A 259 -10.05 0.71 -20.54
CA ILE A 259 -10.08 0.22 -19.17
C ILE A 259 -9.58 -1.22 -19.12
N LEU A 260 -10.06 -2.10 -20.00
CA LEU A 260 -9.61 -3.50 -20.06
C LEU A 260 -8.11 -3.65 -20.36
N TYR A 261 -7.54 -2.73 -21.14
CA TYR A 261 -6.10 -2.65 -21.35
C TYR A 261 -5.36 -2.23 -20.07
N GLY A 262 -5.91 -1.28 -19.32
CA GLY A 262 -5.38 -0.87 -18.01
C GLY A 262 -5.47 -1.97 -16.94
N GLU A 263 -6.48 -2.83 -17.03
CA GLU A 263 -6.67 -4.02 -16.18
C GLU A 263 -5.88 -5.24 -16.68
N GLY A 264 -5.06 -5.10 -17.73
CA GLY A 264 -4.20 -6.18 -18.26
C GLY A 264 -4.93 -7.31 -19.03
N ILE A 265 -6.22 -7.14 -19.33
CA ILE A 265 -7.08 -8.18 -19.92
C ILE A 265 -6.88 -8.33 -21.43
N ILE A 266 -6.54 -7.24 -22.12
CA ILE A 266 -6.34 -7.20 -23.57
C ILE A 266 -5.01 -6.54 -23.94
N THR A 267 -4.44 -6.91 -25.09
CA THR A 267 -3.16 -6.38 -25.56
C THR A 267 -3.29 -5.00 -26.22
N ALA A 268 -2.15 -4.29 -26.35
CA ALA A 268 -2.10 -2.99 -27.04
C ALA A 268 -2.56 -3.08 -28.51
N GLU A 269 -2.30 -4.22 -29.16
CA GLU A 269 -2.75 -4.52 -30.52
C GLU A 269 -4.27 -4.61 -30.59
N VAL A 270 -4.89 -5.35 -29.66
CA VAL A 270 -6.35 -5.46 -29.58
C VAL A 270 -6.94 -4.08 -29.32
N ARG A 271 -6.46 -3.34 -28.32
CA ARG A 271 -6.91 -1.96 -28.04
C ARG A 271 -6.83 -1.05 -29.27
N GLY A 272 -5.72 -1.09 -30.01
CA GLY A 272 -5.52 -0.28 -31.21
C GLY A 272 -6.43 -0.68 -32.39
N SER A 273 -6.97 -1.89 -32.37
CA SER A 273 -7.91 -2.40 -33.37
C SER A 273 -9.38 -2.18 -33.03
N VAL A 274 -9.68 -1.65 -31.83
CA VAL A 274 -11.06 -1.39 -31.40
C VAL A 274 -11.52 -0.02 -31.91
N SER A 275 -12.59 -0.05 -32.69
CA SER A 275 -13.35 1.10 -33.18
C SER A 275 -14.80 1.00 -32.71
N ASP A 276 -15.55 2.10 -32.84
CA ASP A 276 -16.98 2.15 -32.49
C ASP A 276 -17.90 1.53 -33.57
N ASP A 277 -17.31 0.78 -34.49
CA ASP A 277 -18.04 -0.01 -35.47
C ASP A 277 -18.22 -1.47 -35.01
N ASP A 278 -19.06 -2.21 -35.72
CA ASP A 278 -19.38 -3.61 -35.38
C ASP A 278 -18.13 -4.51 -35.42
N ASN A 279 -17.15 -4.15 -36.24
CA ASN A 279 -15.90 -4.90 -36.35
C ASN A 279 -15.03 -4.70 -35.11
N GLY A 280 -14.92 -3.47 -34.62
CA GLY A 280 -14.23 -3.13 -33.37
C GLY A 280 -14.87 -3.79 -32.15
N ARG A 281 -16.20 -3.79 -32.06
CA ARG A 281 -16.94 -4.52 -30.99
C ARG A 281 -16.65 -6.02 -31.01
N LYS A 282 -16.73 -6.66 -32.19
CA LYS A 282 -16.45 -8.10 -32.36
C LYS A 282 -15.00 -8.44 -32.05
N ASN A 283 -14.05 -7.59 -32.45
CA ASN A 283 -12.64 -7.79 -32.15
C ASN A 283 -12.37 -7.75 -30.64
N LEU A 284 -12.94 -6.76 -29.95
CA LEU A 284 -12.84 -6.65 -28.50
C LEU A 284 -13.40 -7.88 -27.79
N LEU A 285 -14.63 -8.26 -28.15
CA LEU A 285 -15.29 -9.39 -27.52
C LEU A 285 -14.62 -10.74 -27.83
N SER A 286 -14.07 -10.90 -29.04
CA SER A 286 -13.27 -12.06 -29.39
C SER A 286 -11.99 -12.16 -28.57
N ALA A 287 -11.34 -11.04 -28.27
CA ALA A 287 -10.16 -10.99 -27.41
C ALA A 287 -10.52 -11.36 -25.97
N ILE A 288 -11.59 -10.79 -25.41
CA ILE A 288 -12.09 -11.12 -24.07
C ILE A 288 -12.42 -12.61 -23.97
N ARG A 289 -13.10 -13.16 -24.98
CA ARG A 289 -13.38 -14.61 -25.05
C ARG A 289 -12.12 -15.47 -24.99
N LYS A 290 -11.03 -15.04 -25.64
CA LYS A 290 -9.74 -15.75 -25.57
C LYS A 290 -9.11 -15.61 -24.19
N SER A 291 -9.19 -14.45 -23.57
CA SER A 291 -8.68 -14.22 -22.20
C SER A 291 -9.45 -15.07 -21.17
N ILE A 292 -10.77 -15.21 -21.30
CA ILE A 292 -11.60 -16.08 -20.43
C ILE A 292 -11.18 -17.57 -20.51
N LYS A 293 -10.72 -18.03 -21.68
CA LYS A 293 -10.20 -19.40 -21.83
C LYS A 293 -8.90 -19.66 -21.08
N ILE A 294 -8.13 -18.61 -20.83
CA ILE A 294 -6.86 -18.66 -20.11
C ILE A 294 -7.13 -18.51 -18.61
N ASP A 295 -7.99 -17.55 -18.26
CA ASP A 295 -8.40 -17.27 -16.89
C ASP A 295 -9.89 -16.86 -16.87
N TYR A 296 -10.72 -17.68 -16.25
CA TYR A 296 -12.16 -17.46 -16.21
C TYR A 296 -12.57 -16.29 -15.30
N TYR A 297 -11.70 -15.82 -14.40
CA TYR A 297 -11.90 -14.62 -13.57
C TYR A 297 -12.03 -13.35 -14.42
N VAL A 298 -11.48 -13.37 -15.64
CA VAL A 298 -11.61 -12.28 -16.62
C VAL A 298 -13.07 -11.91 -16.88
N LEU A 299 -14.02 -12.85 -16.76
CA LEU A 299 -15.43 -12.53 -16.95
C LEU A 299 -15.96 -11.58 -15.87
N GLU A 300 -15.52 -11.74 -14.62
CA GLU A 300 -15.89 -10.88 -13.50
C GLU A 300 -15.36 -9.46 -13.71
N ILE A 301 -14.08 -9.33 -14.07
CA ILE A 301 -13.44 -8.04 -14.38
C ILE A 301 -14.18 -7.37 -15.54
N PHE A 302 -14.44 -8.10 -16.62
CA PHE A 302 -15.14 -7.55 -17.78
C PHE A 302 -16.55 -7.07 -17.41
N ALA A 303 -17.28 -7.85 -16.62
CA ALA A 303 -18.62 -7.52 -16.18
C ALA A 303 -18.65 -6.32 -15.22
N ASP A 304 -17.66 -6.17 -14.34
CA ASP A 304 -17.48 -4.98 -13.51
C ASP A 304 -17.18 -3.75 -14.36
N VAL A 305 -16.26 -3.84 -15.33
CA VAL A 305 -15.96 -2.75 -16.25
C VAL A 305 -17.19 -2.31 -17.03
N LEU A 306 -18.00 -3.23 -17.56
CA LEU A 306 -19.28 -2.90 -18.20
C LEU A 306 -20.24 -2.20 -17.23
N SER A 307 -20.24 -2.59 -15.96
CA SER A 307 -21.08 -2.00 -14.91
C SER A 307 -20.74 -0.54 -14.62
N ARG A 308 -19.52 -0.09 -14.95
CA ARG A 308 -19.08 1.31 -14.77
C ARG A 308 -19.64 2.25 -15.85
N PHE A 309 -20.18 1.73 -16.95
CA PHE A 309 -20.78 2.53 -18.03
C PHE A 309 -22.31 2.51 -17.94
N PRO A 310 -22.99 3.66 -17.83
CA PRO A 310 -24.45 3.71 -17.64
C PRO A 310 -25.26 2.94 -18.70
N LEU A 311 -24.81 2.95 -19.95
CA LEU A 311 -25.48 2.26 -21.07
C LEU A 311 -25.15 0.75 -21.12
N ASN A 312 -24.05 0.32 -20.50
CA ASN A 312 -23.65 -1.08 -20.45
C ASN A 312 -23.94 -1.74 -19.08
N GLU A 313 -24.33 -0.94 -18.08
CA GLU A 313 -24.56 -1.37 -16.70
C GLU A 313 -25.51 -2.58 -16.57
N PRO A 314 -26.64 -2.65 -17.32
CA PRO A 314 -27.51 -3.81 -17.27
C PRO A 314 -26.81 -5.11 -17.70
N PHE A 315 -25.91 -5.04 -18.69
CA PHE A 315 -25.16 -6.19 -19.19
C PHE A 315 -24.09 -6.62 -18.20
N GLY A 316 -23.35 -5.66 -17.63
CA GLY A 316 -22.37 -5.94 -16.58
C GLY A 316 -23.00 -6.63 -15.37
N LYS A 317 -24.15 -6.14 -14.89
CA LYS A 317 -24.89 -6.76 -13.78
C LYS A 317 -25.43 -8.15 -14.11
N ALA A 318 -25.92 -8.36 -15.34
CA ALA A 318 -26.40 -9.67 -15.77
C ALA A 318 -25.26 -10.70 -15.82
N LEU A 319 -24.10 -10.30 -16.34
CA LEU A 319 -22.90 -11.13 -16.36
C LEU A 319 -22.39 -11.46 -14.95
N LEU A 320 -22.31 -10.47 -14.04
CA LEU A 320 -21.90 -10.69 -12.65
C LEU A 320 -22.84 -11.65 -11.91
N ARG A 321 -24.15 -11.56 -12.17
CA ARG A 321 -25.14 -12.49 -11.59
C ARG A 321 -24.90 -13.92 -12.08
N ASP A 322 -24.70 -14.09 -13.38
CA ASP A 322 -24.54 -15.41 -13.98
C ASP A 322 -23.19 -16.03 -13.58
N TYR A 323 -22.11 -15.24 -13.55
CA TYR A 323 -20.80 -15.63 -13.00
C TYR A 323 -20.90 -16.01 -11.52
N GLY A 324 -21.54 -15.17 -10.69
CA GLY A 324 -21.71 -15.44 -9.27
C GLY A 324 -22.59 -16.67 -8.99
N ALA A 325 -23.53 -17.01 -9.88
CA ALA A 325 -24.30 -18.25 -9.78
C ALA A 325 -23.46 -19.49 -10.07
N ILE A 326 -22.48 -19.39 -10.98
CA ILE A 326 -21.52 -20.46 -11.28
C ILE A 326 -20.56 -20.66 -10.10
N VAL A 327 -19.97 -19.57 -9.59
CA VAL A 327 -18.97 -19.62 -8.51
C VAL A 327 -19.59 -19.92 -7.13
N LYS A 328 -20.82 -19.46 -6.83
CA LYS A 328 -21.48 -19.77 -5.54
C LYS A 328 -21.87 -21.23 -5.35
N VAL A 329 -21.92 -22.02 -6.43
CA VAL A 329 -22.09 -23.48 -6.33
C VAL A 329 -20.87 -24.11 -5.62
N GLU A 330 -19.72 -23.43 -5.59
CA GLU A 330 -18.48 -23.87 -4.93
C GLU A 330 -18.45 -23.63 -3.41
N ALA A 331 -19.39 -22.85 -2.84
CA ALA A 331 -19.25 -22.29 -1.49
C ALA A 331 -20.29 -22.77 -0.45
N LYS A 332 -20.53 -24.09 -0.33
CA LYS A 332 -21.29 -24.64 0.81
C LYS A 332 -20.59 -25.80 1.53
N GLU A 333 -20.40 -25.58 2.83
CA GLU A 333 -20.09 -26.49 3.96
C GLU A 333 -18.68 -27.10 4.05
N ASP A 334 -17.77 -26.41 4.74
CA ASP A 334 -17.39 -26.69 6.15
C ASP A 334 -15.92 -26.36 6.50
N GLU A 335 -15.80 -25.87 7.73
CA GLU A 335 -14.65 -25.61 8.61
C GLU A 335 -13.47 -26.62 8.50
N TYR A 336 -12.48 -26.40 7.63
CA TYR A 336 -11.05 -26.73 7.87
C TYR A 336 -10.11 -26.15 6.78
N SER A 337 -9.07 -25.45 7.21
CA SER A 337 -7.85 -25.11 6.45
C SER A 337 -6.74 -26.05 6.99
N PRO A 338 -5.72 -26.57 6.24
CA PRO A 338 -4.82 -25.70 5.46
C PRO A 338 -4.02 -26.27 4.25
N TYR A 339 -3.53 -25.32 3.40
CA TYR A 339 -2.49 -25.39 2.34
C TYR A 339 -2.86 -26.13 1.03
N GLN A 340 -2.58 -25.68 -0.21
CA GLN A 340 -1.80 -24.54 -0.74
C GLN A 340 -1.99 -24.39 -2.29
N LYS A 341 -1.91 -23.14 -2.78
CA LYS A 341 -1.60 -22.57 -4.14
C LYS A 341 -2.79 -21.90 -4.86
N LEU A 342 -2.74 -20.64 -5.32
CA LEU A 342 -1.62 -19.73 -5.67
C LEU A 342 -2.03 -18.23 -5.44
N PRO A 343 -1.13 -17.26 -5.69
CA PRO A 343 -0.80 -16.19 -4.77
C PRO A 343 -1.88 -15.08 -4.71
N THR A 344 -2.33 -14.74 -3.50
CA THR A 344 -2.98 -13.45 -3.29
C THR A 344 -1.88 -12.38 -3.33
N SER A 345 -1.44 -12.00 -4.54
CA SER A 345 -0.52 -10.88 -4.73
C SER A 345 -1.32 -9.60 -4.87
N VAL A 346 -1.01 -8.61 -4.04
CA VAL A 346 -1.63 -7.29 -4.14
C VAL A 346 -0.74 -6.45 -5.04
N GLU A 347 -1.26 -6.04 -6.20
CA GLU A 347 -0.53 -5.17 -7.11
C GLU A 347 -0.80 -3.69 -6.80
N ILE A 348 0.27 -2.91 -6.67
CA ILE A 348 0.24 -1.50 -6.28
C ILE A 348 1.09 -0.71 -7.26
N MET A 349 0.43 0.11 -8.07
CA MET A 349 1.12 1.07 -8.91
C MET A 349 1.78 2.16 -8.06
N VAL A 350 3.06 2.46 -8.33
CA VAL A 350 3.82 3.51 -7.64
C VAL A 350 3.94 4.74 -8.56
N PRO A 351 3.22 5.85 -8.29
CA PRO A 351 3.34 7.08 -9.05
C PRO A 351 4.76 7.65 -9.07
N ARG A 352 5.16 8.22 -10.22
CA ARG A 352 6.48 8.83 -10.42
C ARG A 352 6.80 9.96 -9.43
N SER A 353 5.79 10.69 -8.96
CA SER A 353 5.95 11.74 -7.96
C SER A 353 6.62 11.22 -6.68
N ILE A 354 6.34 9.98 -6.30
CA ILE A 354 6.92 9.31 -5.12
C ILE A 354 8.41 9.05 -5.30
N ILE A 355 8.86 8.73 -6.53
CA ILE A 355 10.28 8.50 -6.83
C ILE A 355 11.08 9.81 -6.64
N THR A 356 10.50 10.96 -7.01
CA THR A 356 11.11 12.28 -6.76
C THR A 356 11.28 12.57 -5.27
N ASP A 357 10.34 12.12 -4.42
CA ASP A 357 10.41 12.36 -2.96
C ASP A 357 11.52 11.54 -2.28
N ILE A 358 11.88 10.37 -2.82
CA ILE A 358 13.02 9.57 -2.33
C ILE A 358 14.34 10.34 -2.48
N SER A 359 14.47 11.19 -3.50
CA SER A 359 15.66 12.05 -3.64
C SER A 359 15.78 13.04 -2.48
N SER A 360 14.66 13.57 -1.98
CA SER A 360 14.63 14.44 -0.80
C SER A 360 15.08 13.70 0.47
N ILE A 361 14.67 12.44 0.62
CA ILE A 361 15.10 11.58 1.73
C ILE A 361 16.60 11.29 1.66
N ARG A 362 17.14 11.02 0.47
CA ARG A 362 18.60 10.87 0.29
C ARG A 362 19.37 12.12 0.69
N ILE A 363 18.84 13.30 0.39
CA ILE A 363 19.47 14.57 0.79
C ILE A 363 19.45 14.69 2.32
N ALA A 364 18.32 14.38 2.97
CA ALA A 364 18.21 14.37 4.43
C ALA A 364 19.21 13.39 5.08
N TYR A 365 19.27 12.16 4.58
CA TYR A 365 20.25 11.15 4.99
C TYR A 365 21.69 11.62 4.80
N GLY A 366 21.97 12.23 3.63
CA GLY A 366 23.29 12.79 3.33
C GLY A 366 23.69 13.90 4.32
N LYS A 367 22.76 14.78 4.70
CA LYS A 367 22.97 15.82 5.72
C LYS A 367 23.27 15.21 7.08
N MET A 368 22.49 14.20 7.50
CA MET A 368 22.75 13.46 8.73
C MET A 368 24.15 12.84 8.71
N MET A 369 24.49 12.03 7.70
CA MET A 369 25.80 11.38 7.62
C MET A 369 26.96 12.39 7.60
N TYR A 370 26.78 13.54 6.96
CA TYR A 370 27.78 14.60 6.94
C TYR A 370 28.01 15.21 8.33
N ASN A 371 26.94 15.53 9.06
CA ASN A 371 27.02 16.10 10.40
C ASN A 371 27.59 15.08 11.39
N VAL A 372 27.12 13.84 11.35
CA VAL A 372 27.68 12.72 12.11
C VAL A 372 29.18 12.60 11.86
N GLY A 373 29.60 12.56 10.59
CA GLY A 373 31.01 12.43 10.25
C GLY A 373 31.88 13.59 10.76
N LYS A 374 31.33 14.80 10.83
CA LYS A 374 32.01 15.93 11.48
C LYS A 374 32.19 15.72 12.97
N VAL A 375 31.15 15.27 13.66
CA VAL A 375 31.20 15.03 15.11
C VAL A 375 32.18 13.90 15.42
N LEU A 376 32.03 12.74 14.78
CA LEU A 376 32.89 11.57 15.01
C LEU A 376 34.37 11.91 14.78
N LYS A 377 34.69 12.66 13.72
CA LYS A 377 36.06 13.08 13.42
C LYS A 377 36.67 14.02 14.47
N ASN A 378 35.85 14.77 15.18
CA ASN A 378 36.30 15.71 16.22
C ASN A 378 36.31 15.08 17.62
N SER A 379 35.52 14.03 17.83
CA SER A 379 35.33 13.40 19.14
C SER A 379 36.17 12.13 19.33
N ILE A 380 36.40 11.35 18.26
CA ILE A 380 37.12 10.08 18.34
C ILE A 380 38.59 10.27 17.92
N TYR A 381 39.50 10.01 18.85
CA TYR A 381 40.95 10.09 18.62
C TYR A 381 41.62 8.71 18.54
N ASP A 382 40.99 7.67 19.10
CA ASP A 382 41.48 6.29 19.03
C ASP A 382 40.97 5.60 17.76
N PHE A 383 41.78 5.73 16.71
CA PHE A 383 41.44 5.21 15.40
C PHE A 383 41.53 3.68 15.33
N GLU A 384 42.48 3.07 16.05
CA GLU A 384 42.70 1.62 16.05
C GLU A 384 41.52 0.91 16.74
N ALA A 385 41.07 1.43 17.89
CA ALA A 385 39.86 0.92 18.54
C ALA A 385 38.61 1.07 17.66
N LEU A 386 38.48 2.18 16.92
CA LEU A 386 37.36 2.40 16.01
C LEU A 386 37.37 1.41 14.84
N GLU A 387 38.54 1.15 14.25
CA GLU A 387 38.69 0.15 13.19
C GLU A 387 38.35 -1.27 13.69
N ASP A 388 38.85 -1.65 14.86
CA ASP A 388 38.57 -2.95 15.47
C ASP A 388 37.09 -3.13 15.82
N PHE A 389 36.45 -2.07 16.34
CA PHE A 389 35.02 -2.08 16.62
C PHE A 389 34.19 -2.25 15.35
N ILE A 390 34.43 -1.43 14.32
CA ILE A 390 33.73 -1.55 13.02
C ILE A 390 33.94 -2.93 12.42
N GLY A 391 35.17 -3.45 12.48
CA GLY A 391 35.50 -4.78 11.98
C GLY A 391 34.81 -5.91 12.77
N SER A 392 34.50 -5.68 14.04
CA SER A 392 33.73 -6.60 14.89
C SER A 392 32.23 -6.54 14.60
N CYS A 393 31.70 -5.37 14.23
CA CYS A 393 30.30 -5.23 13.79
C CYS A 393 30.05 -5.90 12.43
N ASN A 394 31.02 -5.84 11.51
CA ASN A 394 30.89 -6.42 10.18
C ASN A 394 32.27 -6.75 9.58
N SER A 395 32.51 -8.04 9.33
CA SER A 395 33.77 -8.54 8.78
C SER A 395 34.07 -8.04 7.36
N ASP A 396 33.04 -7.72 6.56
CA ASP A 396 33.24 -7.20 5.20
C ASP A 396 33.75 -5.76 5.24
N LEU A 397 33.32 -4.97 6.23
CA LEU A 397 33.81 -3.60 6.44
C LEU A 397 35.26 -3.58 6.91
N LYS A 398 35.70 -4.60 7.67
CA LYS A 398 37.10 -4.76 8.07
C LYS A 398 38.04 -4.79 6.87
N ASN A 399 37.67 -5.51 5.82
CA ASN A 399 38.46 -5.59 4.59
C ASN A 399 38.53 -4.26 3.84
N ASP A 400 37.51 -3.42 3.94
CA ASP A 400 37.49 -2.08 3.33
C ASP A 400 38.35 -1.08 4.11
N LEU A 401 38.39 -1.17 5.45
CA LEU A 401 39.29 -0.38 6.29
C LEU A 401 40.76 -0.69 5.97
N ILE A 402 41.12 -1.98 5.83
CA ILE A 402 42.48 -2.39 5.47
C ILE A 402 42.92 -1.78 4.13
N LYS A 403 42.00 -1.64 3.17
CA LYS A 403 42.29 -1.07 1.84
C LYS A 403 42.40 0.46 1.86
N ALA A 404 41.74 1.13 2.78
CA ALA A 404 41.68 2.59 2.83
C ALA A 404 41.57 3.11 4.29
N PRO A 405 42.61 2.94 5.11
CA PRO A 405 42.57 3.28 6.53
C PRO A 405 42.38 4.78 6.78
N SER A 406 42.72 5.66 5.83
CA SER A 406 42.48 7.10 5.97
C SER A 406 41.02 7.55 5.74
N HIS A 407 40.10 6.62 5.42
CA HIS A 407 38.75 6.92 4.95
C HIS A 407 37.65 6.15 5.70
N ILE A 408 37.56 6.34 7.02
CA ILE A 408 36.58 5.64 7.87
C ILE A 408 35.12 5.98 7.54
N MET A 409 34.82 7.25 7.22
CA MET A 409 33.45 7.70 6.96
C MET A 409 32.82 7.03 5.73
N PRO A 410 33.52 6.88 4.59
CA PRO A 410 33.05 6.04 3.49
C PRO A 410 32.73 4.59 3.89
N VAL A 411 33.52 3.98 4.77
CA VAL A 411 33.27 2.61 5.25
C VAL A 411 32.03 2.55 6.12
N ILE A 412 31.90 3.46 7.10
CA ILE A 412 30.71 3.56 7.95
C ILE A 412 29.46 3.79 7.08
N LYS A 413 29.55 4.67 6.08
CA LYS A 413 28.45 4.92 5.14
C LYS A 413 28.07 3.66 4.34
N LYS A 414 29.03 2.80 3.98
CA LYS A 414 28.76 1.54 3.29
C LYS A 414 28.05 0.52 4.19
N GLY A 415 28.34 0.56 5.50
CA GLY A 415 27.68 -0.24 6.52
C GLY A 415 26.29 0.25 6.93
N CYS A 416 25.84 1.39 6.41
CA CYS A 416 24.51 1.94 6.66
C CYS A 416 23.67 2.00 5.38
N SER A 417 22.37 2.20 5.55
CA SER A 417 21.42 2.45 4.47
C SER A 417 20.43 3.55 4.88
N LEU A 418 19.51 3.92 3.99
CA LEU A 418 18.43 4.84 4.34
C LEU A 418 17.55 4.30 5.48
N ILE A 419 17.36 2.99 5.55
CA ILE A 419 16.47 2.37 6.55
C ILE A 419 17.21 1.91 7.81
N ASP A 420 18.55 1.82 7.74
CA ASP A 420 19.40 1.26 8.77
C ASP A 420 20.58 2.18 9.08
N THR A 421 20.49 2.83 10.24
CA THR A 421 21.52 3.69 10.82
C THR A 421 22.23 3.04 12.02
N SER A 422 22.02 1.74 12.23
CA SER A 422 22.48 1.00 13.42
C SER A 422 23.99 1.08 13.63
N LEU A 423 24.80 0.95 12.57
CA LEU A 423 26.26 1.01 12.70
C LEU A 423 26.73 2.37 13.24
N VAL A 424 26.18 3.48 12.74
CA VAL A 424 26.52 4.82 13.23
C VAL A 424 26.09 4.98 14.69
N ARG A 425 24.92 4.46 15.05
CA ARG A 425 24.44 4.49 16.43
C ARG A 425 25.36 3.69 17.36
N ALA A 426 25.73 2.48 16.97
CA ALA A 426 26.63 1.62 17.74
C ALA A 426 28.01 2.27 17.93
N VAL A 427 28.55 2.91 16.89
CA VAL A 427 29.80 3.69 17.00
C VAL A 427 29.65 4.87 17.96
N ALA A 428 28.53 5.60 17.90
CA ALA A 428 28.31 6.71 18.82
C ALA A 428 28.16 6.25 20.28
N GLU A 429 27.50 5.11 20.51
CA GLU A 429 27.33 4.52 21.83
C GLU A 429 28.65 4.02 22.41
N GLU A 430 29.43 3.24 21.65
CA GLU A 430 30.72 2.68 22.09
C GLU A 430 31.74 3.78 22.44
N PHE A 431 31.77 4.86 21.66
CA PHE A 431 32.71 5.96 21.83
C PHE A 431 32.12 7.15 22.62
N GLU A 432 30.96 6.96 23.25
CA GLU A 432 30.28 7.93 24.11
C GLU A 432 30.03 9.31 23.44
N VAL A 433 29.73 9.32 22.14
CA VAL A 433 29.52 10.54 21.34
C VAL A 433 28.04 10.90 21.23
N SER A 434 27.49 11.47 22.30
CA SER A 434 26.05 11.75 22.44
C SER A 434 25.45 12.69 21.39
N GLU A 435 26.22 13.62 20.83
CA GLU A 435 25.76 14.63 19.86
C GLU A 435 25.32 14.00 18.53
N VAL A 436 25.80 12.81 18.21
CA VAL A 436 25.41 12.06 17.00
C VAL A 436 23.92 11.72 17.03
N GLN A 437 23.36 11.44 18.21
CA GLN A 437 21.97 11.02 18.35
C GLN A 437 20.98 12.07 17.85
N ILE A 438 21.27 13.37 18.08
CA ILE A 438 20.43 14.49 17.62
C ILE A 438 20.22 14.43 16.10
N TYR A 439 21.29 14.16 15.34
CA TYR A 439 21.22 14.10 13.88
C TYR A 439 20.49 12.84 13.39
N ILE A 440 20.68 11.71 14.07
CA ILE A 440 19.96 10.46 13.78
C ILE A 440 18.47 10.64 14.02
N ASP A 441 18.09 11.26 15.13
CA ASP A 441 16.68 11.49 15.50
C ASP A 441 16.00 12.47 14.53
N GLU A 442 16.68 13.55 14.15
CA GLU A 442 16.18 14.48 13.14
C GLU A 442 15.92 13.77 11.80
N TYR A 443 16.85 12.91 11.36
CA TYR A 443 16.68 12.11 10.16
C TYR A 443 15.53 11.10 10.28
N ASN A 444 15.48 10.34 11.38
CA ASN A 444 14.45 9.33 11.60
C ASN A 444 13.06 9.97 11.61
N HIS A 445 12.91 11.15 12.21
CA HIS A 445 11.64 11.88 12.19
C HIS A 445 11.20 12.23 10.76
N VAL A 446 12.12 12.76 9.94
CA VAL A 446 11.85 13.05 8.51
C VAL A 446 11.50 11.77 7.75
N PHE A 447 12.25 10.69 7.98
CA PHE A 447 12.07 9.41 7.31
C PHE A 447 10.75 8.73 7.67
N GLU A 448 10.37 8.71 8.95
CA GLU A 448 9.11 8.14 9.43
C GLU A 448 7.90 8.90 8.89
N ASN A 449 7.94 10.23 8.90
CA ASN A 449 6.88 11.06 8.30
C ASN A 449 6.70 10.76 6.81
N PHE A 450 7.80 10.53 6.09
CA PHE A 450 7.79 10.12 4.69
C PHE A 450 7.18 8.71 4.53
N CYS A 451 7.60 7.73 5.32
CA CYS A 451 7.03 6.38 5.28
C CYS A 451 5.52 6.38 5.56
N GLN A 452 5.05 7.20 6.50
CA GLN A 452 3.62 7.35 6.79
C GLN A 452 2.87 7.96 5.61
N SER A 453 3.39 9.06 5.05
CA SER A 453 2.81 9.72 3.88
C SER A 453 2.75 8.78 2.68
N LEU A 454 3.81 8.01 2.46
CA LEU A 454 3.92 7.02 1.40
C LEU A 454 2.93 5.88 1.59
N SER A 455 2.81 5.35 2.81
CA SER A 455 1.85 4.28 3.12
C SER A 455 0.40 4.71 2.85
N VAL A 456 0.07 5.96 3.16
CA VAL A 456 -1.24 6.56 2.86
C VAL A 456 -1.43 6.73 1.36
N ALA A 457 -0.44 7.29 0.66
CA ALA A 457 -0.51 7.52 -0.79
C ALA A 457 -0.67 6.23 -1.60
N LEU A 458 -0.12 5.12 -1.10
CA LEU A 458 -0.23 3.79 -1.72
C LEU A 458 -1.42 2.97 -1.19
N SER A 459 -2.23 3.53 -0.29
CA SER A 459 -3.38 2.87 0.35
C SER A 459 -3.02 1.51 0.98
N LEU A 460 -1.81 1.38 1.57
CA LEU A 460 -1.31 0.09 2.04
C LEU A 460 -2.16 -0.51 3.15
N LYS A 461 -2.76 0.31 3.99
CA LYS A 461 -3.63 -0.18 5.06
C LYS A 461 -4.86 -0.90 4.51
N GLU A 462 -5.51 -0.31 3.50
CA GLU A 462 -6.71 -0.88 2.88
C GLU A 462 -6.38 -2.06 1.98
N LYS A 463 -5.25 -2.00 1.26
CA LYS A 463 -4.85 -3.01 0.27
C LYS A 463 -4.10 -4.19 0.87
N VAL A 464 -3.34 -3.99 1.94
CA VAL A 464 -2.38 -4.97 2.49
C VAL A 464 -2.72 -5.40 3.91
N ALA A 465 -3.08 -4.48 4.82
CA ALA A 465 -3.18 -4.80 6.25
C ALA A 465 -4.32 -5.79 6.60
N ASP A 466 -5.45 -5.72 5.89
CA ASP A 466 -6.60 -6.64 6.08
C ASP A 466 -6.61 -7.81 5.08
N SER A 467 -5.53 -7.95 4.28
CA SER A 467 -5.43 -8.97 3.25
C SER A 467 -4.68 -10.22 3.73
N ASN A 468 -5.13 -11.40 3.32
CA ASN A 468 -4.37 -12.67 3.45
C ASN A 468 -3.18 -12.75 2.47
N CYS A 469 -2.80 -11.62 1.87
CA CYS A 469 -1.68 -11.47 0.96
C CYS A 469 -0.37 -11.87 1.63
N GLN A 470 0.45 -12.65 0.93
CA GLN A 470 1.84 -12.90 1.32
C GLN A 470 2.82 -12.02 0.57
N THR A 471 2.45 -11.51 -0.60
CA THR A 471 3.35 -10.82 -1.53
C THR A 471 2.72 -9.55 -2.10
N VAL A 472 3.37 -8.40 -1.89
CA VAL A 472 2.96 -7.13 -2.49
C VAL A 472 3.84 -6.88 -3.72
N THR A 473 3.21 -6.72 -4.88
CA THR A 473 3.90 -6.38 -6.13
C THR A 473 3.75 -4.88 -6.37
N TYR A 474 4.87 -4.17 -6.43
CA TYR A 474 4.90 -2.75 -6.75
C TYR A 474 5.32 -2.54 -8.20
N THR A 475 4.45 -1.93 -8.98
CA THR A 475 4.69 -1.70 -10.41
C THR A 475 5.15 -0.26 -10.60
N LEU A 476 6.39 -0.09 -11.07
CA LEU A 476 6.98 1.21 -11.41
C LEU A 476 6.86 1.48 -12.90
N ASP A 477 6.60 2.74 -13.24
CA ASP A 477 6.48 3.23 -14.61
C ASP A 477 7.76 3.08 -15.43
N ARG A 478 8.93 3.16 -14.78
CA ARG A 478 10.23 2.97 -15.40
C ARG A 478 11.23 2.45 -14.38
N LYS A 479 12.19 1.64 -14.85
CA LYS A 479 13.35 1.24 -14.04
C LYS A 479 14.21 2.46 -13.64
N PRO A 480 14.34 2.77 -12.33
CA PRO A 480 15.26 3.79 -11.84
C PRO A 480 16.71 3.27 -11.78
N ASP A 481 17.67 4.17 -11.55
CA ASP A 481 19.08 3.78 -11.36
C ASP A 481 19.23 2.75 -10.24
N GLU A 482 20.17 1.80 -10.35
CA GLU A 482 20.29 0.68 -9.41
C GLU A 482 20.39 1.10 -7.94
N ASN A 483 21.12 2.18 -7.66
CA ASN A 483 21.20 2.71 -6.31
C ASN A 483 19.82 3.16 -5.81
N ILE A 484 19.05 3.86 -6.65
CA ILE A 484 17.71 4.36 -6.31
C ILE A 484 16.74 3.19 -6.17
N LEU A 485 16.86 2.18 -7.02
CA LEU A 485 16.04 0.97 -6.97
C LEU A 485 16.23 0.20 -5.66
N LYS A 486 17.48 0.06 -5.21
CA LYS A 486 17.76 -0.56 -3.90
C LYS A 486 17.05 0.18 -2.78
N ASP A 487 17.18 1.51 -2.73
CA ASP A 487 16.54 2.34 -1.72
C ASP A 487 15.01 2.23 -1.75
N ILE A 488 14.41 2.22 -2.95
CA ILE A 488 12.98 1.99 -3.14
C ILE A 488 12.59 0.64 -2.55
N ARG A 489 13.32 -0.43 -2.88
CA ARG A 489 13.04 -1.78 -2.37
C ARG A 489 13.09 -1.84 -0.86
N ASP A 490 14.12 -1.26 -0.26
CA ASP A 490 14.32 -1.25 1.20
C ASP A 490 13.18 -0.49 1.91
N ILE A 491 12.80 0.68 1.38
CA ILE A 491 11.70 1.50 1.91
C ILE A 491 10.35 0.76 1.78
N LEU A 492 10.05 0.22 0.59
CA LEU A 492 8.80 -0.50 0.34
C LEU A 492 8.69 -1.73 1.23
N SER A 493 9.78 -2.48 1.40
CA SER A 493 9.83 -3.64 2.31
C SER A 493 9.50 -3.23 3.74
N LYS A 494 10.04 -2.10 4.21
CA LYS A 494 9.76 -1.58 5.56
C LYS A 494 8.29 -1.23 5.79
N ILE A 495 7.61 -0.67 4.79
CA ILE A 495 6.20 -0.22 4.92
C ILE A 495 5.18 -1.31 4.57
N SER A 496 5.62 -2.46 4.06
CA SER A 496 4.75 -3.54 3.57
C SER A 496 4.30 -4.54 4.65
N TYR A 497 4.30 -4.18 5.95
CA TYR A 497 3.79 -5.03 7.04
C TYR A 497 4.31 -6.49 7.02
N ASP A 498 5.62 -6.67 6.89
CA ASP A 498 6.31 -7.97 6.84
C ASP A 498 5.89 -8.89 5.65
N LYS A 499 5.33 -8.31 4.59
CA LYS A 499 5.03 -9.04 3.34
C LYS A 499 6.24 -9.08 2.41
N PHE A 500 6.29 -10.11 1.55
CA PHE A 500 7.30 -10.18 0.50
C PHE A 500 7.06 -9.09 -0.53
N VAL A 501 8.11 -8.35 -0.89
CA VAL A 501 8.03 -7.26 -1.87
C VAL A 501 8.60 -7.69 -3.21
N ILE A 502 7.77 -7.66 -4.24
CA ILE A 502 8.19 -7.78 -5.64
C ILE A 502 8.13 -6.38 -6.26
N ILE A 503 9.12 -6.05 -7.08
CA ILE A 503 9.13 -4.81 -7.86
C ILE A 503 9.16 -5.18 -9.33
N GLU A 504 8.16 -4.72 -10.06
CA GLU A 504 8.05 -4.88 -11.50
C GLU A 504 8.17 -3.52 -12.20
N PHE A 505 8.60 -3.56 -13.45
CA PHE A 505 8.74 -2.36 -14.28
C PHE A 505 7.83 -2.51 -15.49
N PHE A 506 7.20 -1.42 -15.88
CA PHE A 506 6.56 -1.33 -17.19
C PHE A 506 7.61 -1.54 -18.29
N GLU A 507 7.53 -2.65 -19.03
CA GLU A 507 8.29 -2.83 -20.27
C GLU A 507 7.52 -2.14 -21.42
N GLN A 508 8.18 -1.20 -22.10
CA GLN A 508 7.67 -0.52 -23.30
C GLN A 508 7.93 -1.33 -24.56
#